data_AF-A0A813PT95-F1
#
_entry.id   AF-A0A813PT95-F1
#
_cell.length_a   1.000
_cell.length_b   1.000
_cell.length_c   1.000
_cell.angle_alpha   90.00
_cell.angle_beta   90.00
_cell.angle_gamma   90.00
#
_symmetry.space_group_name_H-M   'P 1'
#
loop_
_entity.id
_entity.type
_entity.pdbx_description
1 polymer ?
#
loop_
_entity_poly.entity_id
_entity_poly.type
_entity_poly.pdbx_seq_one_letter_code
_entity_poly.pdbx_strand_id
1 'polypeptide(L)'
;MVPPNLLVNPGAESVLSGWTQSGPATAIQDTGGTINSGYNPRSGGGMFAGGLGAGGSSAGLYQSVNLLGGAQNFAAAQLDSGTLHVEIKFYYQNFYRLGLGTDAAQVVVTFRSATNVTLNTANSGSNICATHPGWCPYSSTINLPVGTRRVEYRMNFIRNGGVDIDSYIDDNSLRIL
;
A
#
# COMPACT_ATOMS: atom_id res chain seq x y z
N MET A 1 14.59 9.13 17.36
CA MET A 1 13.55 9.84 16.60
C MET A 1 13.06 8.88 15.52
N VAL A 2 11.74 8.78 15.28
CA VAL A 2 11.22 7.93 14.19
C VAL A 2 11.36 8.71 12.88
N PRO A 3 11.98 8.15 11.82
CA PRO A 3 12.07 8.83 10.53
C PRO A 3 10.69 9.19 9.97
N PRO A 4 10.53 10.32 9.25
CA PRO A 4 9.24 10.68 8.65
C PRO A 4 8.77 9.60 7.67
N ASN A 5 7.46 9.43 7.51
CA ASN A 5 6.92 8.53 6.48
C ASN A 5 7.29 9.10 5.09
N LEU A 6 7.71 8.22 4.17
CA LEU A 6 8.04 8.60 2.79
C LEU A 6 6.80 8.76 1.91
N LEU A 7 5.67 8.17 2.30
CA LEU A 7 4.41 8.28 1.57
C LEU A 7 3.71 9.57 1.96
N VAL A 8 3.11 10.24 0.97
CA VAL A 8 2.11 11.28 1.22
C VAL A 8 0.71 10.67 1.29
N ASN A 9 -0.18 11.27 2.06
CA ASN A 9 -1.56 10.80 2.23
C ASN A 9 -1.66 9.27 2.50
N PRO A 10 -0.96 8.74 3.53
CA PRO A 10 -0.87 7.29 3.75
C PRO A 10 -2.16 6.62 4.24
N GLY A 11 -3.13 7.40 4.76
CA GLY A 11 -4.42 6.92 5.27
C GLY A 11 -5.61 7.50 4.53
N ALA A 12 -5.44 7.92 3.27
CA ALA A 12 -6.53 8.43 2.42
C ALA A 12 -7.27 9.70 2.92
N GLU A 13 -6.74 10.43 3.91
CA GLU A 13 -7.33 11.67 4.46
C GLU A 13 -7.48 12.82 3.44
N SER A 14 -6.81 12.73 2.29
CA SER A 14 -6.95 13.66 1.18
C SER A 14 -7.40 12.95 -0.09
N VAL A 15 -8.40 12.08 0.03
CA VAL A 15 -8.90 11.24 -1.06
C VAL A 15 -7.73 10.43 -1.63
N LEU A 16 -7.48 10.52 -2.93
CA LEU A 16 -6.37 9.85 -3.61
C LEU A 16 -5.23 10.81 -3.94
N SER A 17 -5.18 12.00 -3.33
CA SER A 17 -4.09 12.95 -3.57
C SER A 17 -2.74 12.31 -3.29
N GLY A 18 -1.80 12.46 -4.23
CA GLY A 18 -0.48 11.84 -4.19
C GLY A 18 -0.43 10.40 -4.70
N TRP A 19 -1.55 9.72 -4.92
CA TRP A 19 -1.60 8.35 -5.42
C TRP A 19 -2.01 8.30 -6.89
N THR A 20 -1.36 7.43 -7.67
CA THR A 20 -1.71 7.18 -9.07
C THR A 20 -2.48 5.87 -9.20
N GLN A 21 -3.61 5.90 -9.89
CA GLN A 21 -4.39 4.70 -10.21
C GLN A 21 -3.58 3.70 -11.05
N SER A 22 -3.82 2.42 -10.81
CA SER A 22 -3.26 1.31 -11.58
C SER A 22 -4.21 0.12 -11.57
N GLY A 23 -4.06 -0.78 -12.53
CA GLY A 23 -4.95 -1.93 -12.67
C GLY A 23 -6.22 -1.63 -13.50
N PRO A 24 -7.02 -2.66 -13.79
CA PRO A 24 -8.20 -2.57 -14.65
C PRO A 24 -9.43 -1.95 -13.97
N ALA A 25 -9.49 -1.92 -12.64
CA ALA A 25 -10.55 -1.27 -11.88
C ALA A 25 -10.04 -0.01 -11.16
N THR A 26 -10.99 0.84 -10.74
CA THR A 26 -10.69 2.12 -10.10
C THR A 26 -10.77 1.97 -8.58
N ALA A 27 -9.63 2.11 -7.90
CA ALA A 27 -9.60 2.17 -6.45
C ALA A 27 -10.21 3.48 -5.96
N ILE A 28 -10.73 3.50 -4.74
CA ILE A 28 -11.41 4.67 -4.17
C ILE A 28 -10.90 4.96 -2.75
N GLN A 29 -11.24 6.16 -2.25
CA GLN A 29 -11.34 6.37 -0.81
C GLN A 29 -12.72 5.87 -0.36
N ASP A 30 -12.79 5.13 0.74
CA ASP A 30 -14.02 4.84 1.47
C ASP A 30 -13.93 5.48 2.86
N THR A 31 -15.04 6.04 3.33
CA THR A 31 -15.15 6.75 4.62
C THR A 31 -16.04 6.04 5.63
N GLY A 32 -16.40 4.77 5.40
CA GLY A 32 -17.13 3.97 6.39
C GLY A 32 -18.40 3.27 5.93
N GLY A 33 -18.58 3.05 4.63
CA GLY A 33 -19.82 2.44 4.14
C GLY A 33 -20.12 2.63 2.66
N THR A 34 -19.14 3.03 1.86
CA THR A 34 -19.33 3.21 0.41
C THR A 34 -19.51 1.86 -0.26
N ILE A 35 -18.65 0.90 0.09
CA ILE A 35 -18.74 -0.47 -0.42
C ILE A 35 -19.58 -1.34 0.53
N ASN A 36 -19.19 -1.42 1.80
CA ASN A 36 -19.87 -2.22 2.81
C ASN A 36 -20.12 -1.42 4.09
N SER A 37 -21.37 -1.34 4.54
CA SER A 37 -21.73 -0.64 5.78
C SER A 37 -21.04 -1.23 7.00
N GLY A 38 -20.51 -0.39 7.89
CA GLY A 38 -19.88 -0.82 9.14
C GLY A 38 -18.39 -1.19 9.01
N TYR A 39 -17.83 -1.11 7.80
CA TYR A 39 -16.40 -1.16 7.56
C TYR A 39 -15.86 0.26 7.67
N ASN A 40 -15.36 0.63 8.84
CA ASN A 40 -14.87 1.98 9.11
C ASN A 40 -13.35 2.10 8.88
N PRO A 41 -12.86 3.31 8.53
CA PRO A 41 -11.43 3.65 8.57
C PRO A 41 -10.75 3.18 9.86
N ARG A 42 -9.48 2.79 9.78
CA ARG A 42 -8.73 2.38 10.96
C ARG A 42 -8.41 3.59 11.83
N SER A 43 -7.92 4.62 11.18
CA SER A 43 -7.61 5.90 11.78
C SER A 43 -8.15 7.02 10.88
N GLY A 44 -8.25 8.24 11.41
CA GLY A 44 -8.75 9.38 10.65
C GLY A 44 -10.17 9.19 10.09
N GLY A 45 -10.41 9.70 8.89
CA GLY A 45 -11.71 9.69 8.21
C GLY A 45 -11.72 8.92 6.88
N GLY A 46 -10.59 8.40 6.42
CA GLY A 46 -10.49 7.69 5.14
C GLY A 46 -9.80 6.33 5.23
N MET A 47 -10.08 5.48 4.26
CA MET A 47 -9.29 4.29 3.95
C MET A 47 -9.29 4.06 2.44
N PHE A 48 -8.28 3.37 1.92
CA PHE A 48 -8.28 2.98 0.51
C PHE A 48 -9.06 1.69 0.32
N ALA A 49 -9.81 1.59 -0.77
CA ALA A 49 -10.57 0.40 -1.12
C ALA A 49 -10.48 0.08 -2.61
N GLY A 50 -10.71 -1.18 -2.97
CA GLY A 50 -10.63 -1.64 -4.36
C GLY A 50 -11.75 -1.14 -5.28
N GLY A 51 -12.89 -0.74 -4.72
CA GLY A 51 -13.97 -0.03 -5.41
C GLY A 51 -15.19 -0.89 -5.79
N LEU A 52 -16.27 -0.19 -6.18
CA LEU A 52 -17.57 -0.77 -6.57
C LEU A 52 -17.61 -1.20 -8.04
N GLY A 53 -18.32 -2.30 -8.33
CA GLY A 53 -18.67 -2.72 -9.69
C GLY A 53 -17.46 -2.84 -10.62
N ALA A 54 -16.34 -3.28 -10.06
CA ALA A 54 -15.04 -3.20 -10.71
C ALA A 54 -15.03 -3.92 -12.07
N GLY A 55 -14.69 -3.19 -13.13
CA GLY A 55 -14.57 -3.69 -14.51
C GLY A 55 -13.44 -4.73 -14.71
N GLY A 56 -12.67 -5.03 -13.66
CA GLY A 56 -11.65 -6.07 -13.63
C GLY A 56 -11.51 -6.68 -12.24
N SER A 57 -10.68 -7.72 -12.11
CA SER A 57 -10.46 -8.45 -10.85
C SER A 57 -9.40 -7.83 -9.93
N SER A 58 -8.90 -6.63 -10.27
CA SER A 58 -7.99 -5.90 -9.40
C SER A 58 -8.06 -4.39 -9.62
N ALA A 59 -7.79 -3.65 -8.56
CA ALA A 59 -7.51 -2.22 -8.58
C ALA A 59 -6.17 -1.98 -7.87
N GLY A 60 -5.58 -0.81 -8.06
CA GLY A 60 -4.34 -0.47 -7.39
C GLY A 60 -4.05 1.01 -7.36
N LEU A 61 -3.22 1.39 -6.40
CA LEU A 61 -2.74 2.75 -6.20
C LEU A 61 -1.24 2.70 -5.97
N TYR A 62 -0.47 3.57 -6.62
CA TYR A 62 0.96 3.62 -6.38
C TYR A 62 1.52 5.03 -6.20
N GLN A 63 2.62 5.10 -5.46
CA GLN A 63 3.48 6.26 -5.30
C GLN A 63 4.91 5.91 -5.73
N SER A 64 5.57 6.82 -6.45
CA SER A 64 7.00 6.75 -6.73
C SER A 64 7.75 7.77 -5.87
N VAL A 65 8.50 7.27 -4.90
CA VAL A 65 9.28 8.07 -3.94
C VAL A 65 10.71 8.22 -4.43
N ASN A 66 11.18 9.45 -4.54
CA ASN A 66 12.61 9.74 -4.73
C ASN A 66 13.32 9.81 -3.37
N LEU A 67 14.41 9.05 -3.21
CA LEU A 67 15.15 9.00 -1.94
C LEU A 67 16.21 10.11 -1.82
N LEU A 68 16.82 10.51 -2.95
CA LEU A 68 17.87 11.52 -2.97
C LEU A 68 17.28 12.92 -2.69
N GLY A 69 17.70 13.53 -1.58
CA GLY A 69 17.20 14.86 -1.20
C GLY A 69 15.69 14.91 -0.95
N GLY A 70 15.05 13.75 -0.76
CA GLY A 70 13.61 13.63 -0.53
C GLY A 70 13.21 13.92 0.92
N ALA A 71 12.06 13.41 1.35
CA ALA A 71 11.52 13.67 2.70
C ALA A 71 12.45 13.22 3.85
N GLN A 72 13.28 12.19 3.63
CA GLN A 72 14.31 11.74 4.58
C GLN A 72 15.73 12.24 4.22
N ASN A 73 15.86 13.02 3.14
CA ASN A 73 17.07 13.74 2.73
C ASN A 73 18.36 12.90 2.65
N PHE A 74 18.29 11.70 2.06
CA PHE A 74 19.49 10.87 1.91
C PHE A 74 20.41 11.40 0.80
N ALA A 75 21.71 11.30 1.04
CA ALA A 75 22.76 11.40 0.03
C ALA A 75 23.03 10.03 -0.62
N ALA A 76 23.57 10.02 -1.85
CA ALA A 76 23.86 8.79 -2.59
C ALA A 76 24.78 7.84 -1.82
N ALA A 77 25.86 8.37 -1.20
CA ALA A 77 26.80 7.56 -0.43
C ALA A 77 26.14 6.84 0.77
N GLN A 78 25.09 7.43 1.37
CA GLN A 78 24.34 6.78 2.44
C GLN A 78 23.48 5.64 1.89
N LEU A 79 22.79 5.87 0.77
CA LEU A 79 21.98 4.83 0.10
C LEU A 79 22.82 3.67 -0.41
N ASP A 80 24.10 3.92 -0.73
CA ASP A 80 25.03 2.93 -1.26
C ASP A 80 25.87 2.24 -0.17
N SER A 81 25.66 2.54 1.12
CA SER A 81 26.43 1.93 2.22
C SER A 81 26.18 0.43 2.39
N GLY A 82 25.03 -0.06 1.91
CA GLY A 82 24.58 -1.44 2.13
C GLY A 82 24.10 -1.73 3.55
N THR A 83 23.92 -0.71 4.40
CA THR A 83 23.54 -0.86 5.81
C THR A 83 22.12 -0.42 6.11
N LEU A 84 21.43 0.19 5.16
CA LEU A 84 20.08 0.71 5.37
C LEU A 84 19.03 -0.37 5.16
N HIS A 85 17.92 -0.23 5.88
CA HIS A 85 16.76 -1.11 5.76
C HIS A 85 15.52 -0.33 5.35
N VAL A 86 14.54 -1.01 4.75
CA VAL A 86 13.23 -0.46 4.43
C VAL A 86 12.20 -1.13 5.33
N GLU A 87 11.49 -0.33 6.11
CA GLU A 87 10.32 -0.74 6.86
C GLU A 87 9.05 -0.49 6.05
N ILE A 88 8.25 -1.54 5.89
CA ILE A 88 6.95 -1.53 5.23
C ILE A 88 5.91 -1.93 6.25
N LYS A 89 4.95 -1.05 6.53
CA LYS A 89 3.80 -1.32 7.39
C LYS A 89 2.53 -0.84 6.70
N PHE A 90 1.43 -1.51 6.99
CA PHE A 90 0.08 -1.08 6.64
C PHE A 90 -0.91 -1.89 7.48
N TYR A 91 -2.16 -1.45 7.49
CA TYR A 91 -3.26 -2.23 8.00
C TYR A 91 -4.18 -2.60 6.86
N TYR A 92 -4.77 -3.77 6.94
CA TYR A 92 -5.71 -4.25 5.94
C TYR A 92 -6.94 -4.88 6.59
N GLN A 93 -8.06 -4.81 5.88
CA GLN A 93 -9.29 -5.51 6.21
C GLN A 93 -9.98 -5.95 4.92
N ASN A 94 -11.00 -6.79 5.04
CA ASN A 94 -11.78 -7.29 3.91
C ASN A 94 -13.20 -7.62 4.33
N PHE A 95 -14.13 -7.52 3.39
CA PHE A 95 -15.45 -8.10 3.57
C PHE A 95 -15.37 -9.62 3.47
N TYR A 96 -15.87 -10.31 4.50
CA TYR A 96 -16.00 -11.77 4.48
C TYR A 96 -17.45 -12.13 4.24
N ARG A 97 -17.66 -13.01 3.25
CA ARG A 97 -18.96 -13.62 3.00
C ARG A 97 -18.82 -15.12 2.86
N LEU A 98 -19.51 -15.85 3.74
CA LEU A 98 -19.49 -17.31 3.74
C LEU A 98 -19.86 -17.87 2.36
N GLY A 99 -19.00 -18.74 1.82
CA GLY A 99 -19.21 -19.38 0.52
C GLY A 99 -18.80 -18.54 -0.70
N LEU A 100 -18.28 -17.33 -0.52
CA LEU A 100 -17.64 -16.54 -1.57
C LEU A 100 -16.14 -16.40 -1.32
N GLY A 101 -15.36 -16.21 -2.39
CA GLY A 101 -13.95 -15.84 -2.27
C GLY A 101 -13.83 -14.51 -1.52
N THR A 102 -12.91 -14.44 -0.56
CA THR A 102 -12.66 -13.24 0.24
C THR A 102 -11.58 -12.40 -0.42
N ASP A 103 -11.88 -11.14 -0.71
CA ASP A 103 -10.97 -10.23 -1.37
C ASP A 103 -9.74 -9.94 -0.50
N ALA A 104 -8.63 -9.62 -1.16
CA ALA A 104 -7.34 -9.55 -0.51
C ALA A 104 -6.61 -8.25 -0.80
N ALA A 105 -5.89 -7.79 0.22
CA ALA A 105 -4.98 -6.66 0.13
C ALA A 105 -3.55 -7.14 -0.15
N GLN A 106 -2.81 -6.38 -0.94
CA GLN A 106 -1.39 -6.63 -1.16
C GLN A 106 -0.64 -5.30 -1.29
N VAL A 107 0.55 -5.24 -0.73
CA VAL A 107 1.52 -4.18 -0.98
C VAL A 107 2.74 -4.77 -1.67
N VAL A 108 3.14 -4.15 -2.77
CA VAL A 108 4.36 -4.46 -3.51
C VAL A 108 5.25 -3.22 -3.50
N VAL A 109 6.51 -3.40 -3.11
CA VAL A 109 7.51 -2.35 -3.07
C VAL A 109 8.64 -2.69 -4.03
N THR A 110 8.84 -1.87 -5.07
CA THR A 110 9.89 -2.07 -6.07
C THR A 110 11.00 -1.05 -5.89
N PHE A 111 12.23 -1.54 -5.75
CA PHE A 111 13.44 -0.73 -5.60
C PHE A 111 14.06 -0.50 -6.97
N ARG A 112 14.30 0.77 -7.32
CA ARG A 112 14.81 1.15 -8.63
C ARG A 112 16.09 1.98 -8.54
N SER A 113 16.99 1.74 -9.48
CA SER A 113 18.20 2.54 -9.67
C SER A 113 17.89 3.95 -10.20
N ALA A 114 18.93 4.79 -10.34
CA ALA A 114 18.83 6.09 -11.00
C ALA A 114 18.28 6.01 -12.45
N THR A 115 18.56 4.90 -13.13
CA THR A 115 18.16 4.63 -14.52
C THR A 115 16.84 3.86 -14.62
N ASN A 116 16.05 3.80 -13.54
CA ASN A 116 14.79 3.05 -13.41
C ASN A 116 14.89 1.53 -13.55
N VAL A 117 16.09 0.94 -13.55
CA VAL A 117 16.26 -0.52 -13.51
C VAL A 117 15.77 -1.05 -12.17
N THR A 118 14.93 -2.08 -12.20
CA THR A 118 14.50 -2.78 -10.98
C THR A 118 15.69 -3.53 -10.37
N LEU A 119 16.00 -3.20 -9.12
CA LEU A 119 17.07 -3.85 -8.35
C LEU A 119 16.51 -4.99 -7.51
N ASN A 120 15.34 -4.80 -6.89
CA ASN A 120 14.65 -5.81 -6.12
C ASN A 120 13.14 -5.48 -6.01
N THR A 121 12.34 -6.43 -5.56
CA THR A 121 10.92 -6.25 -5.22
C THR A 121 10.59 -7.00 -3.93
N ALA A 122 9.89 -6.32 -3.02
CA ALA A 122 9.27 -6.92 -1.85
C ALA A 122 7.77 -7.06 -2.09
N ASN A 123 7.20 -8.20 -1.70
CA ASN A 123 5.78 -8.48 -1.87
C ASN A 123 5.22 -8.97 -0.53
N SER A 124 4.15 -8.34 -0.05
CA SER A 124 3.48 -8.73 1.19
C SER A 124 2.69 -10.04 1.11
N GLY A 125 2.56 -10.62 -0.08
CA GLY A 125 1.60 -11.68 -0.38
C GLY A 125 0.17 -11.14 -0.47
N SER A 126 -0.77 -12.07 -0.74
CA SER A 126 -2.21 -11.82 -0.74
C SER A 126 -2.71 -11.92 0.70
N ASN A 127 -3.09 -10.79 1.31
CA ASN A 127 -3.44 -10.71 2.71
C ASN A 127 -4.96 -10.69 2.90
N ILE A 128 -5.45 -11.65 3.68
CA ILE A 128 -6.85 -11.76 4.10
C ILE A 128 -6.87 -11.71 5.64
N CYS A 129 -7.66 -10.78 6.16
CA CYS A 129 -7.85 -10.55 7.59
C CYS A 129 -9.01 -11.42 8.08
N ALA A 130 -8.73 -12.24 9.08
CA ALA A 130 -9.73 -13.13 9.68
C ALA A 130 -10.67 -12.41 10.67
N THR A 131 -10.33 -11.18 11.08
CA THR A 131 -11.22 -10.35 11.89
C THR A 131 -12.08 -9.50 10.95
N HIS A 132 -13.39 -9.80 10.89
CA HIS A 132 -14.31 -9.10 9.99
C HIS A 132 -15.63 -8.75 10.68
N PRO A 133 -15.98 -7.45 10.83
CA PRO A 133 -15.14 -6.28 10.53
C PRO A 133 -13.96 -6.17 11.52
N GLY A 134 -12.81 -5.67 11.05
CA GLY A 134 -11.59 -5.55 11.86
C GLY A 134 -10.33 -5.39 11.03
N TRP A 135 -9.32 -4.72 11.61
CA TRP A 135 -8.05 -4.45 10.93
C TRP A 135 -6.94 -5.40 11.39
N CYS A 136 -6.21 -5.96 10.43
CA CYS A 136 -5.02 -6.75 10.67
C CYS A 136 -3.76 -5.94 10.34
N PRO A 137 -2.71 -5.97 11.19
CA PRO A 137 -1.44 -5.35 10.89
C PRO A 137 -0.62 -6.20 9.91
N TYR A 138 0.10 -5.53 9.01
CA TYR A 138 1.25 -6.09 8.31
C TYR A 138 2.51 -5.28 8.66
N SER A 139 3.64 -5.97 8.86
CA SER A 139 4.95 -5.34 9.04
C SER A 139 6.05 -6.21 8.44
N SER A 140 6.96 -5.59 7.71
CA SER A 140 8.17 -6.22 7.20
C SER A 140 9.33 -5.23 7.19
N THR A 141 10.53 -5.74 7.45
CA THR A 141 11.78 -4.99 7.33
C THR A 141 12.72 -5.78 6.43
N ILE A 142 13.25 -5.13 5.41
CA ILE A 142 14.14 -5.74 4.42
C ILE A 142 15.34 -4.84 4.13
N ASN A 143 16.42 -5.40 3.60
CA ASN A 143 17.58 -4.60 3.22
C ASN A 143 17.22 -3.69 2.03
N LEU A 144 17.66 -2.43 2.09
CA LEU A 144 17.62 -1.54 0.94
C LEU A 144 18.72 -1.96 -0.04
N PRO A 145 18.41 -2.34 -1.30
CA PRO A 145 19.44 -2.71 -2.25
C PRO A 145 20.37 -1.52 -2.54
N VAL A 146 21.68 -1.75 -2.53
CA VAL A 146 22.68 -0.75 -2.96
C VAL A 146 22.34 -0.26 -4.37
N GLY A 147 22.52 1.04 -4.63
CA GLY A 147 22.16 1.66 -5.91
C GLY A 147 20.71 2.12 -6.00
N THR A 148 19.86 1.84 -5.00
CA THR A 148 18.47 2.33 -4.99
C THR A 148 18.45 3.85 -4.94
N ARG A 149 17.61 4.46 -5.78
CA ARG A 149 17.34 5.90 -5.82
C ARG A 149 15.86 6.22 -5.75
N ARG A 150 15.02 5.31 -6.21
CA ARG A 150 13.57 5.43 -6.18
C ARG A 150 12.94 4.17 -5.61
N VAL A 151 11.84 4.36 -4.90
CA VAL A 151 11.01 3.27 -4.39
C VAL A 151 9.60 3.47 -4.93
N GLU A 152 9.06 2.46 -5.61
CA GLU A 152 7.67 2.43 -6.01
C GLU A 152 6.90 1.62 -4.97
N TYR A 153 5.97 2.27 -4.27
CA TYR A 153 5.06 1.62 -3.33
C TYR A 153 3.71 1.46 -4.00
N ARG A 154 3.23 0.22 -4.12
CA ARG A 154 1.95 -0.09 -4.76
C ARG A 154 1.05 -0.87 -3.82
N MET A 155 -0.14 -0.35 -3.60
CA MET A 155 -1.29 -1.07 -3.05
C MET A 155 -2.01 -1.77 -4.20
N ASN A 156 -2.31 -3.05 -4.02
CA ASN A 156 -3.16 -3.84 -4.90
C ASN A 156 -4.36 -4.35 -4.08
N PHE A 157 -5.55 -4.19 -4.65
CA PHE A 157 -6.81 -4.71 -4.15
C PHE A 157 -7.24 -5.82 -5.09
N ILE A 158 -7.43 -7.04 -4.58
CA ILE A 158 -7.59 -8.25 -5.38
C ILE A 158 -8.96 -8.84 -5.13
N ARG A 159 -9.75 -9.00 -6.19
CA ARG A 159 -11.06 -9.64 -6.15
C ARG A 159 -10.93 -11.15 -6.26
N ASN A 160 -11.40 -11.86 -5.24
CA ASN A 160 -11.48 -13.32 -5.22
C ASN A 160 -12.93 -13.83 -5.37
N GLY A 161 -13.94 -12.96 -5.22
CA GLY A 161 -15.34 -13.29 -5.45
C GLY A 161 -16.21 -12.05 -5.62
N GLY A 162 -17.45 -12.23 -6.09
CA GLY A 162 -18.40 -11.11 -6.23
C GLY A 162 -18.09 -10.14 -7.37
N VAL A 163 -18.64 -8.92 -7.27
CA VAL A 163 -18.54 -7.86 -8.29
C VAL A 163 -17.76 -6.64 -7.81
N ASP A 164 -17.80 -6.37 -6.52
CA ASP A 164 -17.02 -5.32 -5.87
C ASP A 164 -15.63 -5.84 -5.50
N ILE A 165 -14.67 -4.94 -5.22
CA ILE A 165 -13.37 -5.31 -4.65
C ILE A 165 -13.32 -4.81 -3.21
N ASP A 166 -13.74 -5.67 -2.30
CA ASP A 166 -14.05 -5.38 -0.90
C ASP A 166 -12.84 -5.57 0.02
N SER A 167 -11.65 -5.30 -0.50
CA SER A 167 -10.43 -5.21 0.29
C SER A 167 -10.08 -3.76 0.55
N TYR A 168 -9.57 -3.50 1.76
CA TYR A 168 -9.26 -2.17 2.23
C TYR A 168 -7.85 -2.13 2.80
N ILE A 169 -7.17 -1.00 2.62
CA ILE A 169 -5.84 -0.72 3.14
C ILE A 169 -5.84 0.67 3.77
N ASP A 170 -5.23 0.80 4.95
CA ASP A 170 -5.11 2.05 5.68
C ASP A 170 -3.79 2.12 6.46
N ASP A 171 -3.44 3.31 6.93
CA ASP A 171 -2.25 3.61 7.73
C ASP A 171 -0.95 3.08 7.12
N ASN A 172 -0.77 3.30 5.82
CA ASN A 172 0.42 2.88 5.08
C ASN A 172 1.68 3.58 5.61
N SER A 173 2.78 2.87 5.73
CA SER A 173 4.07 3.42 6.16
C SER A 173 5.20 2.80 5.39
N LEU A 174 6.01 3.67 4.79
CA LEU A 174 7.27 3.33 4.15
C LEU A 174 8.36 4.21 4.73
N ARG A 175 9.41 3.61 5.31
CA ARG A 175 10.54 4.34 5.89
C ARG A 175 11.85 3.66 5.53
N ILE A 176 12.90 4.43 5.29
CA ILE A 176 14.27 3.90 5.37
C ILE A 176 14.75 4.07 6.81
N LEU A 177 15.40 3.03 7.34
CA LEU A 177 15.98 2.94 8.67
C LEU A 177 17.50 2.82 8.59
#